data_AF-A0A553ZLP7-F1
#
_entry.id   AF-A0A553ZLP7-F1
#
_cell.length_a   1.000
_cell.length_b   1.000
_cell.length_c   1.000
_cell.angle_alpha   90.00
_cell.angle_beta   90.00
_cell.angle_gamma   90.00
#
_symmetry.space_group_name_H-M   'P 1'
#
loop_
_entity.id
_entity.type
_entity.pdbx_description
1 polymer ?
#
loop_
_entity_poly.entity_id
_entity_poly.type
_entity_poly.pdbx_seq_one_letter_code
_entity_poly.pdbx_strand_id
1 'polypeptide(L)' 'MCSTSAPGAFPARSLTEVNAAIRAFMTARAGRPLGPEEQAEYEQLLAAWSAAVALTPDAPRTERPASAPLTP' A
#
# COMPACT_ATOMS: atom_id res chain seq x y z
N MET A 1 -20.38 26.38 -19.84
CA MET A 1 -20.00 24.99 -20.13
C MET A 1 -19.09 24.54 -19.01
N CYS A 2 -19.39 23.41 -18.36
CA CYS A 2 -18.83 23.02 -17.06
C CYS A 2 -17.30 22.86 -17.08
N SER A 3 -16.61 23.67 -16.29
CA SER A 3 -15.24 23.38 -15.85
C SER A 3 -15.33 22.32 -14.76
N THR A 4 -15.14 21.05 -15.11
CA THR A 4 -14.86 20.02 -14.11
C THR A 4 -13.46 20.28 -13.58
N SER A 5 -13.39 21.03 -12.48
CA SER A 5 -12.24 21.05 -11.60
C SER A 5 -12.07 19.62 -11.09
N ALA A 6 -11.02 18.92 -11.51
CA ALA A 6 -10.71 17.59 -11.01
C ALA A 6 -10.61 17.68 -9.47
N PRO A 7 -11.29 16.80 -8.72
CA PRO A 7 -11.11 16.76 -7.27
C PRO A 7 -9.62 16.55 -7.03
N GLY A 8 -9.03 17.42 -6.22
CA GLY A 8 -7.60 17.50 -5.99
C GLY A 8 -6.99 16.10 -5.94
N ALA A 9 -6.21 15.77 -6.97
CA ALA A 9 -5.31 14.66 -6.92
C ALA A 9 -4.31 15.00 -5.83
N PHE A 10 -4.65 14.67 -4.58
CA PHE A 10 -3.63 14.35 -3.60
C PHE A 10 -2.65 13.47 -4.34
N PRO A 11 -1.35 13.82 -4.38
CA PRO A 11 -0.39 13.04 -5.13
C PRO A 11 -0.59 11.61 -4.66
N ALA A 12 -1.00 10.74 -5.59
CA ALA A 12 -1.19 9.33 -5.30
C ALA A 12 0.18 8.87 -4.80
N ARG A 13 0.33 8.81 -3.47
CA ARG A 13 1.63 8.56 -2.87
C ARG A 13 2.10 7.24 -3.44
N SER A 14 3.30 7.25 -4.00
CA SER A 14 3.87 6.06 -4.60
C SER A 14 3.98 4.97 -3.52
N LEU A 15 3.92 3.70 -3.91
CA LEU A 15 4.06 2.58 -2.99
C LEU A 15 5.30 2.72 -2.09
N THR A 16 6.39 3.27 -2.63
CA THR A 16 7.63 3.59 -1.90
C THR A 16 7.43 4.65 -0.82
N GLU A 17 6.68 5.71 -1.11
CA GLU A 17 6.42 6.80 -0.16
C GLU A 17 5.51 6.34 0.98
N VAL A 18 4.49 5.54 0.68
CA VAL A 18 3.62 4.97 1.72
C VAL A 18 4.40 3.99 2.61
N ASN A 19 5.23 3.13 2.02
CA ASN A 19 6.10 2.23 2.79
C ASN A 19 7.09 3.00 3.68
N ALA A 20 7.68 4.08 3.18
CA ALA A 20 8.58 4.92 3.97
C ALA A 20 7.86 5.57 5.16
N ALA A 21 6.63 6.07 4.94
CA ALA A 21 5.80 6.64 6.00
C ALA A 21 5.46 5.61 7.09
N ILE A 22 5.09 4.38 6.73
CA ILE A 22 4.83 3.30 7.67
C ILE A 22 6.08 2.99 8.50
N ARG A 23 7.25 2.87 7.87
CA ARG A 23 8.52 2.60 8.56
C ARG A 23 8.91 3.72 9.52
N ALA A 24 8.77 4.97 9.08
CA ALA A 24 9.03 6.14 9.92
C ALA A 24 8.11 6.18 11.14
N PHE A 25 6.80 5.96 10.93
CA PHE A 25 5.81 5.87 11.99
C PHE A 25 6.12 4.75 12.99
N MET A 26 6.49 3.56 12.51
CA MET A 26 6.93 2.44 13.37
C MET A 26 8.25 2.70 14.10
N THR A 27 9.17 3.46 13.51
CA THR A 27 10.46 3.80 14.13
C THR A 27 10.29 4.84 15.24
N ALA A 28 9.48 5.87 15.00
CA ALA A 28 9.24 6.95 15.95
C ALA A 28 8.64 6.46 17.29
N ARG A 29 7.85 5.39 17.23
CA ARG A 29 7.14 4.81 18.39
C ARG A 29 7.89 3.72 19.15
N ALA A 30 9.15 3.43 18.81
CA ALA A 30 9.88 2.24 19.24
C ALA A 30 9.62 1.86 20.72
N GLY A 31 8.84 0.78 20.92
CA GLY A 31 8.61 0.15 22.23
C GLY A 31 7.31 0.50 22.97
N ARG A 32 6.38 1.29 22.39
CA ARG A 32 5.07 1.55 23.03
C ARG A 32 3.87 0.97 22.26
N PRO A 33 2.82 0.51 22.97
CA PRO A 33 1.56 0.11 22.34
C PRO A 33 0.93 1.30 21.59
N LEU A 34 0.19 1.04 20.51
CA LEU A 34 -0.54 2.10 19.82
C LEU A 34 -1.69 2.57 20.70
N GLY A 35 -1.78 3.89 20.92
CA GLY A 35 -3.03 4.52 21.34
C GLY A 35 -4.09 4.48 20.24
N PRO A 36 -5.35 4.83 20.56
CA PRO A 36 -6.45 4.79 19.61
C PRO A 36 -6.28 5.77 18.42
N GLU A 37 -5.70 6.95 18.64
CA GLU A 37 -5.38 7.89 17.55
C GLU A 37 -4.26 7.36 16.64
N GLU A 38 -3.20 6.81 17.24
CA GLU A 38 -2.09 6.19 16.50
C GLU A 38 -2.55 4.96 15.70
N GLN A 39 -3.51 4.20 16.24
CA GLN A 39 -4.15 3.08 15.56
C GLN A 39 -4.89 3.56 14.31
N ALA A 40 -5.68 4.63 14.41
CA ALA A 40 -6.37 5.22 13.27
C ALA A 40 -5.39 5.74 12.20
N GLU A 41 -4.30 6.40 12.61
CA GLU A 41 -3.25 6.85 11.69
C GLU A 41 -2.58 5.66 10.96
N TYR A 42 -2.28 4.60 11.70
CA TYR A 42 -1.73 3.37 11.14
C TYR A 42 -2.68 2.70 10.14
N GLU A 43 -3.97 2.64 10.45
CA GLU A 43 -4.99 2.09 9.56
C GLU A 43 -5.12 2.92 8.27
N GLN A 44 -5.03 4.25 8.35
CA GLN A 44 -5.02 5.10 7.15
C GLN A 44 -3.76 4.87 6.30
N LEU A 45 -2.59 4.69 6.92
CA LEU A 45 -1.37 4.34 6.20
C LEU A 45 -1.48 2.96 5.52
N LEU A 46 -2.10 1.98 6.17
CA LEU A 46 -2.36 0.65 5.59
C LEU A 46 -3.36 0.72 4.42
N ALA A 47 -4.43 1.50 4.55
CA ALA A 47 -5.39 1.70 3.48
C ALA A 47 -4.72 2.33 2.24
N ALA A 48 -3.91 3.37 2.43
CA ALA A 48 -3.13 4.00 1.37
C ALA A 48 -2.15 3.01 0.71
N TRP A 49 -1.52 2.14 1.51
CA TRP A 49 -0.60 1.12 1.00
C TRP A 49 -1.35 0.09 0.15
N SER A 50 -2.48 -0.41 0.64
CA SER A 50 -3.31 -1.38 -0.08
C SER A 50 -3.81 -0.84 -1.43
N ALA A 51 -4.20 0.43 -1.48
CA ALA A 51 -4.58 1.11 -2.71
C ALA A 51 -3.39 1.25 -3.67
N ALA A 52 -2.22 1.63 -3.16
CA ALA A 52 -1.01 1.74 -3.97
C ALA A 52 -0.55 0.38 -4.52
N VAL A 53 -0.68 -0.70 -3.75
CA VAL A 53 -0.43 -2.08 -4.20
C VAL A 53 -1.42 -2.47 -5.29
N ALA A 54 -2.72 -2.21 -5.11
CA ALA A 54 -3.74 -2.55 -6.11
C ALA A 54 -3.57 -1.78 -7.43
N LEU A 55 -3.05 -0.54 -7.36
CA LEU A 55 -2.75 0.31 -8.51
C LEU A 55 -1.39 0.00 -9.14
N THR A 56 -0.53 -0.75 -8.46
CA THR A 56 0.69 -1.29 -9.06
C THR A 56 0.27 -2.58 -9.76
N PRO A 57 0.08 -2.58 -11.09
CA PRO A 57 -0.17 -3.83 -11.80
C PRO A 57 0.96 -4.79 -11.46
N ASP A 58 0.59 -5.91 -10.86
CA ASP A 58 1.44 -7.07 -10.64
C ASP A 58 2.18 -7.35 -11.95
N ALA A 59 3.49 -7.06 -11.99
CA ALA A 59 4.37 -7.60 -13.03
C ALA A 59 4.05 -9.08 -13.12
N PRO A 60 3.82 -9.62 -14.33
CA PRO A 60 2.96 -10.77 -14.56
C PRO A 60 3.23 -11.81 -13.51
N ARG A 61 2.25 -12.07 -12.62
CA ARG A 61 2.10 -13.30 -11.86
C ARG A 61 2.72 -14.38 -12.72
N THR A 62 3.96 -14.73 -12.39
CA THR A 62 4.66 -15.77 -13.13
C THR A 62 3.76 -16.95 -12.96
N GLU A 63 3.07 -17.28 -14.05
CA GLU A 63 2.17 -18.39 -14.11
C GLU A 63 2.98 -19.54 -13.56
N ARG A 64 2.65 -19.99 -12.35
CA ARG A 64 3.28 -21.17 -11.76
C ARG A 64 3.13 -22.21 -12.85
N PRO A 65 4.19 -22.62 -13.59
CA PRO A 65 4.01 -23.59 -14.65
C PRO A 65 3.36 -24.76 -13.96
N ALA A 66 2.19 -25.16 -14.47
CA ALA A 66 1.40 -26.25 -13.93
C ALA A 66 2.39 -27.34 -13.53
N SER A 67 2.40 -27.73 -12.25
CA SER A 67 3.24 -28.81 -11.73
C SER A 67 3.23 -29.92 -12.77
N ALA A 68 4.34 -30.05 -13.49
CA ALA A 68 4.47 -31.07 -14.51
C ALA A 68 4.24 -32.41 -13.81
N PRO A 69 3.37 -33.30 -14.35
CA PRO A 69 3.23 -34.61 -13.76
C PRO A 69 4.59 -35.32 -13.86
N LEU A 70 5.21 -35.59 -12.70
CA LEU A 70 6.27 -36.59 -12.58
C LEU A 70 5.69 -37.91 -13.07
N THR A 71 6.05 -38.27 -14.30
CA THR A 71 5.72 -39.58 -14.86
C THR A 71 7.00 -40.41 -14.77
N PRO A 72 6.99 -41.60 -14.14
CA PRO A 72 8.13 -42.50 -14.08
C PRO A 72 8.47 -43.13 -15.43
#